data_AF-A0A1G7DFP9-F1
#
_entry.id   AF-A0A1G7DFP9-F1
#
_cell.length_a   1.000
_cell.length_b   1.000
_cell.length_c   1.000
_cell.angle_alpha   90.00
_cell.angle_beta   90.00
_cell.angle_gamma   90.00
#
_symmetry.space_group_name_H-M   'P 1'
#
loop_
_entity.id
_entity.type
_entity.pdbx_description
1 polymer ?
#
loop_
_entity_poly.entity_id
_entity_poly.type
_entity_poly.pdbx_seq_one_letter_code
_entity_poly.pdbx_strand_id
1 'polypeptide(L)' 'MMDLIVTDPEIMSGTPCFRGTRVPVSVLFDNLADGMTIDEIIQEWPSLNKDDVIAVLGWTSDEISRIAAA' A
#
# COMPACT_ATOMS: atom_id res chain seq x y z
N MET A 1 -5.47 5.10 12.41
CA MET A 1 -4.66 3.91 12.11
C MET A 1 -5.49 2.84 11.43
N MET A 2 -6.72 2.57 11.91
CA MET A 2 -7.77 1.90 11.11
C MET A 2 -8.06 2.71 9.83
N ASP A 3 -8.12 2.03 8.69
CA ASP A 3 -8.38 2.46 7.29
C ASP A 3 -7.21 2.85 6.37
N LEU A 4 -5.93 2.55 6.64
CA LEU A 4 -4.87 2.85 5.63
C LEU A 4 -5.15 2.16 4.28
N ILE A 5 -5.71 0.96 4.37
CA ILE A 5 -6.13 0.13 3.25
C ILE A 5 -7.64 -0.02 3.36
N VAL A 6 -8.36 0.28 2.28
CA VAL A 6 -9.80 0.17 2.19
C VAL A 6 -10.15 -0.92 1.19
N THR A 7 -11.07 -1.79 1.59
CA THR A 7 -11.64 -2.82 0.74
C THR A 7 -13.14 -2.60 0.67
N ASP A 8 -13.63 -2.23 -0.50
CA ASP A 8 -15.04 -1.97 -0.76
C ASP A 8 -15.45 -2.69 -2.05
N PRO A 9 -16.44 -3.60 -2.03
CA PRO A 9 -16.92 -4.28 -3.24
C PRO A 9 -17.34 -3.33 -4.37
N GLU A 10 -17.77 -2.11 -4.04
CA GLU A 10 -18.15 -1.08 -5.01
C GLU A 10 -16.92 -0.33 -5.60
N ILE A 11 -15.74 -0.46 -4.97
CA ILE A 11 -14.47 0.13 -5.41
C ILE A 11 -13.54 -0.97 -5.91
N MET A 12 -13.25 -0.96 -7.22
CA MET A 12 -12.34 -1.94 -7.84
C MET A 12 -12.70 -3.40 -7.51
N SER A 13 -14.00 -3.70 -7.40
CA SER A 13 -14.50 -5.05 -7.10
C SER A 13 -13.94 -5.63 -5.79
N GLY A 14 -13.66 -4.79 -4.79
CA GLY A 14 -13.08 -5.23 -3.51
C GLY A 14 -11.57 -5.39 -3.53
N THR A 15 -10.87 -4.84 -4.52
CA THR A 15 -9.40 -4.79 -4.49
C THR A 15 -8.94 -3.87 -3.35
N PRO A 16 -8.05 -4.32 -2.44
CA PRO A 16 -7.53 -3.47 -1.38
C PRO A 16 -6.76 -2.27 -1.94
N CYS A 17 -7.24 -1.06 -1.66
CA CYS A 17 -6.67 0.19 -2.16
C CYS A 17 -6.19 1.08 -1.01
N PHE A 18 -5.24 1.97 -1.28
CA PHE A 18 -4.90 3.03 -0.32
C PHE A 18 -6.12 3.92 -0.07
N ARG A 19 -6.34 4.32 1.18
CA ARG A 19 -7.47 5.16 1.59
C ARG A 19 -7.60 6.40 0.71
N GLY A 20 -8.83 6.69 0.28
CA GLY A 20 -9.11 7.90 -0.50
C GLY A 20 -8.53 7.85 -1.93
N THR A 21 -8.00 6.70 -2.35
CA THR A 21 -7.49 6.47 -3.70
C THR A 21 -8.18 5.26 -4.33
N ARG A 22 -7.95 5.09 -5.63
CA ARG A 22 -8.23 3.84 -6.36
C ARG A 22 -6.93 3.15 -6.76
N VAL A 23 -5.85 3.37 -6.00
CA VAL A 23 -4.55 2.75 -6.24
C VAL A 23 -4.48 1.49 -5.39
N PRO A 24 -4.40 0.29 -6.01
CA PRO A 24 -4.23 -0.95 -5.28
C PRO A 24 -2.96 -0.93 -4.43
N VAL A 25 -3.01 -1.57 -3.27
CA VAL A 25 -1.82 -1.72 -2.42
C VAL A 25 -0.74 -2.57 -3.12
N SER A 26 -1.14 -3.50 -3.99
CA SER A 26 -0.19 -4.31 -4.78
C SER A 26 0.74 -3.45 -5.64
N VAL A 27 0.25 -2.32 -6.18
CA VAL A 27 1.06 -1.41 -7.01
C VAL A 27 2.29 -0.89 -6.26
N LEU A 28 2.20 -0.69 -4.94
CA LEU A 28 3.37 -0.32 -4.15
C LEU A 28 4.44 -1.42 -4.20
N PHE A 29 4.05 -2.67 -3.93
CA PHE A 29 4.99 -3.78 -3.84
C PHE A 29 5.52 -4.22 -5.21
N ASP A 30 4.68 -4.18 -6.25
CA ASP A 30 5.06 -4.50 -7.63
C ASP A 30 6.13 -3.50 -8.13
N ASN A 31 5.91 -2.19 -7.94
CA ASN A 31 6.89 -1.18 -8.34
C ASN A 31 8.19 -1.24 -7.51
N LEU A 32 8.11 -1.53 -6.21
CA LEU A 32 9.30 -1.76 -5.39
C LEU A 32 10.08 -2.99 -5.88
N ALA A 33 9.40 -4.06 -6.30
CA ALA A 33 10.02 -5.25 -6.87
C ALA A 33 10.69 -4.97 -8.22
N ASP A 34 10.12 -4.05 -9.01
CA ASP A 34 10.71 -3.55 -10.26
C ASP A 34 11.87 -2.57 -10.04
N GLY A 35 12.21 -2.27 -8.77
CA GLY A 35 13.37 -1.47 -8.39
C GLY A 35 13.11 0.03 -8.28
N MET A 36 11.84 0.46 -8.33
CA MET A 36 11.49 1.87 -8.13
C MET A 36 11.69 2.30 -6.68
N THR A 37 12.09 3.55 -6.50
CA THR A 37 12.12 4.22 -5.20
C THR A 37 10.73 4.71 -4.82
N ILE A 38 10.50 4.95 -3.51
CA ILE A 38 9.23 5.53 -3.04
C ILE A 38 8.94 6.88 -3.71
N ASP A 39 9.96 7.71 -3.92
CA ASP A 39 9.75 9.02 -4.55
C ASP A 39 9.31 8.90 -6.02
N GLU A 40 9.85 7.95 -6.77
CA GLU A 40 9.41 7.66 -8.13
C GLU A 40 7.97 7.11 -8.15
N ILE A 41 7.61 6.23 -7.21
CA ILE A 41 6.25 5.71 -7.07
C ILE A 41 5.26 6.84 -6.77
N ILE A 42 5.59 7.77 -5.87
CA ILE A 42 4.72 8.91 -5.57
C ILE A 42 4.60 9.86 -6.78
N GLN A 43 5.67 10.00 -7.59
CA GLN A 43 5.61 10.78 -8.82
C GLN A 43 4.69 10.14 -9.88
N GLU A 44 4.72 8.81 -10.01
CA GLU A 44 3.85 8.08 -10.94
C GLU A 44 2.39 8.01 -10.45
N TRP A 45 2.20 7.97 -9.13
CA TRP A 45 0.89 7.92 -8.49
C TRP A 45 0.68 9.11 -7.55
N PRO A 46 0.45 10.34 -8.06
CA PRO A 46 0.34 11.55 -7.24
C PRO A 46 -0.83 11.55 -6.24
N SER A 47 -1.79 10.62 -6.39
CA SER A 47 -2.87 10.42 -5.43
C SER A 47 -2.42 9.72 -4.15
N LEU A 48 -1.26 9.06 -4.16
CA LEU A 48 -0.70 8.41 -2.98
C LEU A 48 -0.14 9.45 -2.02
N ASN A 49 -0.44 9.26 -0.74
CA ASN A 49 0.22 9.96 0.34
C ASN A 49 1.49 9.18 0.74
N LYS A 50 2.63 9.87 0.78
CA LYS A 50 3.92 9.26 1.15
C LYS A 50 3.93 8.68 2.56
N ASP A 51 3.26 9.33 3.52
CA ASP A 51 3.15 8.85 4.89
C ASP A 51 2.32 7.57 4.97
N ASP A 52 1.26 7.46 4.16
CA ASP A 52 0.44 6.25 4.08
C ASP A 52 1.23 5.08 3.46
N VAL A 53 2.03 5.34 2.43
CA VAL A 53 2.95 4.36 1.83
C VAL A 53 3.94 3.85 2.86
N ILE A 54 4.61 4.75 3.60
CA ILE A 54 5.57 4.38 4.63
C ILE A 54 4.89 3.59 5.75
N ALA A 55 3.69 3.99 6.17
CA ALA A 55 2.93 3.30 7.20
C ALA A 55 2.54 1.88 6.77
N VAL A 56 2.16 1.68 5.51
CA VAL A 56 1.89 0.33 4.96
C VAL A 56 3.14 -0.53 4.98
N LEU A 57 4.30 -0.01 4.55
CA LEU A 57 5.56 -0.77 4.60
C LEU A 57 5.93 -1.19 6.02
N GLY A 58 5.81 -0.27 6.99
CA GLY A 58 6.06 -0.58 8.40
C GLY A 58 5.11 -1.66 8.92
N TRP A 59 3.81 -1.51 8.69
CA TRP A 59 2.80 -2.49 9.09
C TRP A 59 3.04 -3.87 8.47
N THR A 60 3.38 -3.92 7.18
CA THR A 60 3.72 -5.17 6.48
C THR A 60 4.94 -5.85 7.09
N SER A 61 6.01 -5.11 7.41
CA SER A 61 7.19 -5.67 8.08
C SER A 61 6.84 -6.26 9.46
N ASP A 62 6.02 -5.55 10.23
CA ASP A 62 5.59 -6.02 11.54
C ASP A 62 4.73 -7.28 11.43
N GLU A 63 3.83 -7.35 10.45
CA GLU A 63 2.95 -8.50 10.21
C GLU A 63 3.73 -9.73 9.76
N ILE A 64 4.67 -9.57 8.82
CA ILE A 64 5.57 -10.67 8.41
C ILE A 64 6.34 -11.22 9.61
N SER A 65 6.85 -10.32 10.47
CA SER A 65 7.57 -10.71 11.69
C SER A 65 6.67 -11.47 12.67
N ARG A 66 5.41 -11.06 12.83
CA ARG A 66 4.42 -11.76 13.66
C ARG A 66 4.12 -13.16 13.14
N ILE A 67 3.89 -13.31 11.84
CA ILE A 67 3.61 -14.60 11.21
C ILE A 67 4.80 -15.55 11.35
N ALA A 68 6.03 -15.06 11.14
CA ALA A 68 7.23 -15.88 11.26
C ALA A 68 7.55 -16.32 12.70
N ALA A 69 7.01 -15.62 13.71
CA ALA A 69 7.18 -15.95 15.12
C ALA A 69 6.08 -16.87 15.68
N ALA A 70 5.06 -17.21 14.88
CA ALA A 70 3.96 -18.11 15.22
C ALA A 70 4.25 -19.56 14.80
#